data_AF-A0A497EKU9-F1
#
_entry.id   AF-A0A497EKU9-F1
#
_cell.length_a   1.000
_cell.length_b   1.000
_cell.length_c   1.000
_cell.angle_alpha   90.00
_cell.angle_beta   90.00
_cell.angle_gamma   90.00
#
_symmetry.space_group_name_H-M   'P 1'
#
loop_
_entity.id
_entity.type
_entity.pdbx_description
1 polymer ?
#
loop_
_entity_poly.entity_id
_entity_poly.type
_entity_poly.pdbx_seq_one_letter_code
_entity_poly.pdbx_strand_id
1 'polypeptide(L)'
;MGSSSVFYIDTSVLISMLDRECRFAKEEMVRAAKKLLYDVKRHRHQLKVSVIALGELLNVALREEHGFTLLEELRELKQRLGESLVLCHSPRLRGDYSDLYSVVNKIVEIDDYLRDSAADVHILAVAILDREADAFYTTDKNILMSKKLKDAINEMRRERCFNKGLKIKPLQ
;
A
#
# COMPACT_ATOMS: atom_id res chain seq x y z
N MET A 1 17.57 -6.10 -19.02
CA MET A 1 17.39 -5.12 -17.93
C MET A 1 15.96 -5.23 -17.44
N GLY A 2 15.71 -5.61 -16.18
CA GLY A 2 14.34 -5.67 -15.65
C GLY A 2 13.74 -4.27 -15.54
N SER A 3 12.47 -4.11 -15.89
CA SER A 3 11.77 -2.83 -15.70
C SER A 3 11.67 -2.53 -14.20
N SER A 4 12.13 -1.35 -13.78
CA SER A 4 11.80 -0.83 -12.45
C SER A 4 10.29 -0.58 -12.39
N SER A 5 9.72 -0.81 -11.21
CA SER A 5 8.28 -0.75 -10.94
C SER A 5 8.07 -0.03 -9.61
N VAL A 6 6.92 0.62 -9.47
CA VAL A 6 6.50 1.30 -8.25
C VAL A 6 5.40 0.48 -7.58
N PHE A 7 5.67 0.02 -6.36
CA PHE A 7 4.75 -0.74 -5.54
C PHE A 7 4.21 0.15 -4.43
N TYR A 8 2.89 0.28 -4.40
CA TYR A 8 2.18 0.92 -3.33
C TYR A 8 1.89 -0.11 -2.24
N ILE A 9 2.23 0.22 -1.00
CA ILE A 9 2.20 -0.72 0.11
C ILE A 9 1.09 -0.33 1.08
N ASP A 10 0.19 -1.27 1.31
CA ASP A 10 -0.82 -1.22 2.37
C ASP A 10 -0.21 -1.40 3.77
N THR A 11 -0.91 -0.94 4.82
CA THR A 11 -0.47 -1.03 6.21
C THR A 11 -0.20 -2.48 6.61
N SER A 12 -1.08 -3.40 6.21
CA SER A 12 -0.95 -4.84 6.53
C SER A 12 0.35 -5.46 6.00
N VAL A 13 0.75 -5.07 4.78
CA VAL A 13 2.00 -5.50 4.15
C VAL A 13 3.19 -4.80 4.78
N LEU A 14 3.07 -3.52 5.12
CA LEU A 14 4.10 -2.78 5.82
C LEU A 14 4.41 -3.42 7.17
N ILE A 15 3.39 -3.72 8.00
CA ILE A 15 3.58 -4.42 9.28
C ILE A 15 4.32 -5.73 9.06
N SER A 16 3.93 -6.52 8.05
CA SER A 16 4.61 -7.78 7.72
C SER A 16 6.08 -7.61 7.33
N MET A 17 6.47 -6.46 6.75
CA MET A 17 7.87 -6.13 6.44
C MET A 17 8.70 -5.75 7.67
N LEU A 18 8.04 -5.23 8.71
CA LEU A 18 8.66 -4.69 9.92
C LEU A 18 8.71 -5.72 11.05
N ASP A 19 7.73 -6.62 11.09
CA ASP A 19 7.54 -7.58 12.18
C ASP A 19 8.50 -8.78 12.06
N ARG A 20 9.77 -8.58 12.44
CA ARG A 20 10.81 -9.62 12.38
C ARG A 20 10.52 -10.83 13.25
N GLU A 21 9.80 -10.61 14.34
CA GLU A 21 9.52 -11.60 15.38
C GLU A 21 8.11 -12.22 15.29
N CYS A 22 7.34 -11.87 14.25
CA CYS A 22 6.00 -12.41 14.00
C CYS A 22 5.02 -12.15 15.16
N ARG A 23 5.12 -10.98 15.79
CA ARG A 23 4.27 -10.53 16.91
C ARG A 23 2.92 -9.95 16.44
N PHE A 24 2.89 -9.37 15.25
CA PHE A 24 1.75 -8.63 14.68
C PHE A 24 1.20 -9.28 13.40
N ALA A 25 2.07 -9.89 12.61
CA ALA A 25 1.75 -10.55 11.36
C ALA A 25 2.04 -12.06 11.45
N LYS A 26 1.28 -12.84 10.68
CA LYS A 26 1.53 -14.28 10.59
C LYS A 26 2.88 -14.55 9.95
N GLU A 27 3.54 -15.62 10.39
CA GLU A 27 4.89 -15.96 9.95
C GLU A 27 4.98 -16.10 8.42
N GLU A 28 3.98 -16.69 7.76
CA GLU A 28 3.94 -16.81 6.31
C GLU A 28 3.94 -15.44 5.60
N MET A 29 3.27 -14.44 6.17
CA MET A 29 3.23 -13.08 5.63
C MET A 29 4.57 -12.38 5.82
N VAL A 30 5.21 -12.55 6.99
CA VAL A 30 6.56 -12.03 7.25
C VAL A 30 7.58 -12.64 6.29
N ARG A 31 7.51 -13.96 6.04
CA ARG A 31 8.39 -14.63 5.06
C ARG A 31 8.16 -14.11 3.64
N ALA A 32 6.91 -13.91 3.23
CA ALA A 32 6.57 -13.37 1.92
C ALA A 32 7.01 -11.89 1.77
N ALA A 33 6.88 -11.07 2.83
CA ALA A 33 7.42 -9.72 2.87
C ALA A 33 8.93 -9.68 2.68
N LYS A 34 9.67 -10.61 3.32
CA LYS A 34 11.13 -10.73 3.15
C LYS A 34 11.51 -11.02 1.69
N LYS A 35 10.75 -11.87 0.98
CA LYS A 35 10.96 -12.12 -0.46
C LYS A 35 10.69 -10.86 -1.28
N LEU A 36 9.58 -10.16 -1.03
CA LEU A 36 9.26 -8.92 -1.72
C LEU A 36 10.35 -7.86 -1.52
N LEU A 37 10.88 -7.71 -0.31
CA LEU A 37 11.99 -6.80 -0.02
C LEU A 37 13.28 -7.17 -0.76
N TYR A 38 13.56 -8.47 -0.91
CA TYR A 38 14.67 -8.97 -1.71
C TYR A 38 14.49 -8.60 -3.19
N ASP A 39 13.30 -8.82 -3.74
CA ASP A 39 12.98 -8.48 -5.13
C ASP A 39 13.07 -6.99 -5.39
N VAL A 40 12.55 -6.17 -4.47
CA VAL A 40 12.65 -4.70 -4.52
C VAL A 40 14.09 -4.27 -4.63
N LYS A 41 14.98 -4.82 -3.80
CA LYS A 41 16.42 -4.49 -3.84
C LYS A 41 17.08 -5.00 -5.12
N ARG A 42 16.80 -6.24 -5.51
CA ARG A 42 17.39 -6.88 -6.69
C ARG A 42 17.04 -6.17 -7.99
N HIS A 43 15.80 -5.74 -8.12
CA HIS A 43 15.27 -5.15 -9.36
C HIS A 43 15.13 -3.62 -9.29
N ARG A 44 15.60 -3.00 -8.20
CA ARG A 44 15.53 -1.55 -7.97
C ARG A 44 14.10 -1.02 -8.13
N HIS A 45 13.13 -1.76 -7.57
CA HIS A 45 11.76 -1.28 -7.47
C HIS A 45 11.68 -0.19 -6.40
N GLN A 46 10.63 0.63 -6.46
CA GLN A 46 10.32 1.61 -5.44
C GLN A 46 9.11 1.16 -4.64
N LEU A 47 9.16 1.32 -3.33
CA LEU A 47 8.06 1.15 -2.40
C LEU A 47 7.54 2.54 -2.00
N LYS A 48 6.24 2.76 -2.14
CA LYS A 48 5.56 3.96 -1.68
C LYS A 48 4.60 3.60 -0.56
N VAL A 49 4.72 4.30 0.55
CA VAL A 49 3.85 4.16 1.72
C VAL A 49 3.13 5.49 1.94
N SER A 50 1.81 5.44 2.01
CA SER A 50 1.00 6.64 2.20
C SER A 50 1.15 7.22 3.60
N VAL A 51 0.87 8.51 3.76
CA VAL A 51 0.74 9.12 5.10
C VAL A 51 -0.33 8.44 5.96
N ILE A 52 -1.37 7.91 5.31
CA ILE A 52 -2.51 7.24 5.97
C ILE A 52 -2.07 5.89 6.52
N ALA A 53 -1.32 5.12 5.73
CA ALA A 53 -0.75 3.84 6.15
C ALA A 53 0.26 4.01 7.30
N LEU A 54 1.02 5.11 7.29
CA LEU A 54 1.89 5.47 8.42
C LEU A 54 1.10 5.88 9.66
N GLY A 55 -0.05 6.54 9.50
CA GLY A 55 -0.96 6.86 10.59
C GLY A 55 -1.56 5.60 11.23
N GLU A 56 -1.95 4.62 10.43
CA GLU A 56 -2.39 3.31 10.94
C GLU A 56 -1.26 2.55 11.62
N LEU A 57 -0.06 2.51 11.04
CA LEU A 57 1.10 1.91 11.67
C LEU A 57 1.39 2.55 13.04
N LEU A 58 1.29 3.88 13.13
CA LEU A 58 1.47 4.60 14.40
C LEU A 58 0.37 4.22 15.40
N ASN A 59 -0.88 4.09 14.98
CA ASN A 59 -1.98 3.64 15.85
C ASN A 59 -1.72 2.23 16.39
N VAL A 60 -1.23 1.30 15.56
CA VAL A 60 -0.82 -0.04 16.01
C VAL A 60 0.34 0.07 17.00
N ALA A 61 1.37 0.85 16.68
CA ALA A 61 2.55 1.02 17.52
C ALA A 61 2.23 1.57 18.92
N LEU A 62 1.22 2.43 19.02
CA LEU A 62 0.78 3.05 20.28
C LEU A 62 -0.16 2.16 21.11
N ARG A 63 -0.89 1.23 20.47
CA ARG A 63 -1.92 0.42 21.13
C ARG A 63 -1.44 -0.95 21.56
N GLU A 64 -0.56 -1.55 20.77
CA GLU A 64 -0.13 -2.92 20.98
C GLU A 64 1.11 -3.02 21.88
N GLU A 65 1.16 -4.08 22.68
CA GLU A 65 2.35 -4.41 23.45
C GLU A 65 3.53 -4.64 22.50
N HIS A 66 4.67 -4.00 22.79
CA HIS A 66 5.85 -3.96 21.90
C HIS A 66 5.66 -3.25 20.56
N GLY A 67 4.56 -2.53 20.33
CA GLY A 67 4.29 -1.82 19.08
C GLY A 67 5.37 -0.82 18.66
N PHE A 68 6.07 -0.20 19.61
CA PHE A 68 7.19 0.71 19.34
C PHE A 68 8.33 0.07 18.52
N THR A 69 8.52 -1.25 18.61
CA THR A 69 9.53 -1.96 17.81
C THR A 69 9.29 -1.81 16.30
N LEU A 70 8.03 -1.68 15.87
CA LEU A 70 7.69 -1.44 14.47
C LEU A 70 8.25 -0.11 13.95
N LEU A 71 8.32 0.92 14.81
CA LEU A 71 8.86 2.23 14.42
C LEU A 71 10.38 2.21 14.29
N GLU A 72 11.06 1.47 15.17
CA GLU A 72 12.51 1.25 15.08
C GLU A 72 12.84 0.48 13.80
N GLU A 73 12.08 -0.57 13.51
CA GLU A 73 12.19 -1.37 12.30
C GLU A 73 11.89 -0.56 11.03
N LEU A 74 10.94 0.39 11.08
CA LEU A 74 10.66 1.27 9.94
C LEU A 74 11.85 2.18 9.64
N ARG A 75 12.51 2.70 10.68
CA ARG A 75 13.74 3.49 10.53
C ARG A 75 14.86 2.66 9.91
N GLU A 76 15.07 1.43 10.38
CA GLU A 76 16.07 0.52 9.80
C GLU A 76 15.75 0.16 8.35
N LEU A 77 14.48 -0.11 8.04
CA LEU A 77 14.01 -0.39 6.69
C LEU A 77 14.30 0.79 5.75
N LYS A 78 14.05 2.02 6.20
CA LYS A 78 14.34 3.24 5.43
C LYS A 78 15.84 3.43 5.21
N GLN A 79 16.68 3.18 6.21
CA GLN A 79 18.14 3.23 6.05
C GLN A 79 18.62 2.18 5.03
N ARG A 80 18.06 0.97 5.08
CA ARG A 80 18.42 -0.13 4.18
C ARG A 80 17.98 0.08 2.72
N LEU A 81 16.80 0.65 2.50
CA LEU A 81 16.24 0.85 1.16
C LEU A 81 16.55 2.22 0.56
N GLY A 82 16.94 3.21 1.37
CA GLY A 82 17.28 4.55 0.88
C GLY A 82 16.13 5.15 0.06
N GLU A 83 16.42 5.64 -1.14
CA GLU A 83 15.45 6.26 -2.06
C GLU A 83 14.42 5.28 -2.63
N SER A 84 14.68 3.97 -2.56
CA SER A 84 13.69 2.95 -2.95
C SER A 84 12.53 2.86 -1.97
N LEU A 85 12.58 3.49 -0.79
CA LEU A 85 11.43 3.60 0.11
C LEU A 85 11.00 5.07 0.25
N VAL A 86 9.82 5.38 -0.28
CA VAL A 86 9.18 6.70 -0.16
C VAL A 86 8.13 6.63 0.93
N LEU A 87 8.41 7.30 2.05
CA LEU A 87 7.49 7.45 3.17
C LEU A 87 6.69 8.74 3.04
N CYS A 88 5.55 8.82 3.71
CA CYS A 88 4.63 9.95 3.67
C CYS A 88 4.20 10.31 2.24
N HIS A 89 4.09 9.30 1.36
CA HIS A 89 3.68 9.55 0.00
C HIS A 89 2.25 10.09 -0.03
N SER A 90 2.09 11.19 -0.75
CA SER A 90 0.80 11.73 -1.13
C SER A 90 0.97 12.22 -2.57
N PRO A 91 0.24 11.67 -3.55
CA PRO A 91 0.19 12.22 -4.89
C PRO A 91 -0.20 13.68 -4.73
N ARG A 92 0.50 14.57 -5.41
CA ARG A 92 0.39 16.02 -5.22
C ARG A 92 -1.09 16.43 -5.22
N LEU A 93 -1.69 16.58 -4.03
CA LEU A 93 -3.05 17.10 -3.80
C LEU A 93 -3.14 18.60 -4.15
N ARG A 94 -2.11 19.17 -4.79
CA ARG A 94 -2.07 20.55 -5.26
C ARG A 94 -2.89 20.65 -6.54
N GLY A 95 -4.18 20.90 -6.39
CA GLY A 95 -5.07 21.29 -7.48
C GLY A 95 -6.49 20.79 -7.31
N ASP A 96 -6.67 19.53 -6.93
CA ASP A 96 -8.00 18.91 -6.90
C ASP A 96 -8.13 17.88 -5.78
N TYR A 97 -8.49 18.34 -4.58
CA TYR A 97 -9.09 17.48 -3.55
C TYR A 97 -10.39 16.79 -4.04
N SER A 98 -10.99 17.33 -5.11
CA SER A 98 -12.15 16.76 -5.81
C SER A 98 -11.89 15.33 -6.30
N ASP A 99 -10.65 15.03 -6.70
CA ASP A 99 -10.28 13.71 -7.22
C ASP A 99 -10.24 12.64 -6.14
N LEU A 100 -9.69 12.94 -4.96
CA LEU A 100 -9.63 11.99 -3.86
C LEU A 100 -11.02 11.61 -3.38
N TYR A 101 -11.89 12.60 -3.16
CA TYR A 101 -13.25 12.36 -2.71
C TYR A 101 -14.06 11.56 -3.74
N SER A 102 -13.93 11.87 -5.04
CA SER A 102 -14.63 11.12 -6.09
C SER A 102 -14.17 9.66 -6.17
N VAL A 103 -12.86 9.39 -6.02
CA VAL A 103 -12.33 8.01 -6.01
C VAL A 103 -12.79 7.26 -4.77
N VAL A 104 -12.74 7.89 -3.59
CA VAL A 104 -13.24 7.30 -2.34
C VAL A 104 -14.71 6.91 -2.48
N ASN A 105 -15.57 7.83 -2.95
CA ASN A 105 -16.99 7.57 -3.15
C ASN A 105 -17.24 6.41 -4.12
N LYS A 106 -16.55 6.39 -5.27
CA LYS A 106 -16.66 5.27 -6.22
C LYS A 106 -16.29 3.93 -5.54
N ILE A 107 -15.22 3.88 -4.76
CA ILE A 107 -14.80 2.66 -4.05
C ILE A 107 -15.90 2.16 -3.09
N VAL A 108 -16.44 3.03 -2.24
CA VAL A 108 -17.45 2.66 -1.22
C VAL A 108 -18.84 2.36 -1.80
N GLU A 109 -19.14 2.84 -3.00
CA GLU A 109 -20.34 2.47 -3.76
C GLU A 109 -20.21 1.08 -4.40
N ILE A 110 -18.98 0.68 -4.72
CA ILE A 110 -18.70 -0.59 -5.39
C ILE A 110 -18.64 -1.75 -4.41
N ASP A 111 -18.10 -1.51 -3.21
CA ASP A 111 -17.77 -2.54 -2.24
C ASP A 111 -18.22 -2.13 -0.83
N ASP A 112 -19.28 -2.77 -0.34
CA ASP A 112 -19.88 -2.46 0.97
C ASP A 112 -18.91 -2.77 2.13
N TYR A 113 -18.01 -3.75 1.99
CA TYR A 113 -17.01 -4.05 3.02
C TYR A 113 -16.05 -2.87 3.21
N LEU A 114 -15.64 -2.25 2.11
CA LEU A 114 -14.77 -1.09 2.16
C LEU A 114 -15.45 0.15 2.75
N ARG A 115 -16.78 0.20 2.81
CA ARG A 115 -17.51 1.27 3.51
C ARG A 115 -17.19 1.30 5.01
N ASP A 116 -16.89 0.14 5.61
CA ASP A 116 -16.56 0.02 7.03
C ASP A 116 -15.05 0.13 7.31
N SER A 117 -14.20 0.05 6.28
CA SER A 117 -12.75 0.25 6.40
C SER A 117 -12.28 1.54 5.74
N ALA A 118 -12.45 2.64 6.46
CA ALA A 118 -12.09 3.97 5.97
C ALA A 118 -10.59 4.05 5.60
N ALA A 119 -9.69 3.46 6.38
CA ALA A 119 -8.26 3.57 6.10
C ALA A 119 -7.86 2.84 4.82
N ASP A 120 -8.30 1.58 4.63
CA ASP A 120 -8.02 0.80 3.43
C ASP A 120 -8.51 1.51 2.17
N VAL A 121 -9.72 2.08 2.22
CA VAL A 121 -10.29 2.88 1.11
C VAL A 121 -9.38 4.04 0.76
N HIS A 122 -8.93 4.81 1.75
CA HIS A 122 -8.11 5.99 1.46
C HIS A 122 -6.72 5.60 0.99
N ILE A 123 -6.10 4.54 1.54
CA ILE A 123 -4.80 4.05 1.07
C ILE A 123 -4.92 3.60 -0.38
N LEU A 124 -5.97 2.85 -0.73
CA LEU A 124 -6.24 2.39 -2.09
C LEU A 124 -6.54 3.57 -3.02
N ALA A 125 -7.34 4.55 -2.59
CA ALA A 125 -7.64 5.76 -3.36
C ALA A 125 -6.35 6.53 -3.71
N VAL A 126 -5.44 6.64 -2.76
CA VAL A 126 -4.14 7.28 -2.97
C VAL A 126 -3.31 6.48 -3.98
N ALA A 127 -3.30 5.15 -3.90
CA ALA A 127 -2.61 4.28 -4.87
C ALA A 127 -3.20 4.40 -6.29
N ILE A 128 -4.53 4.53 -6.40
CA ILE A 128 -5.23 4.74 -7.69
C ILE A 128 -4.79 6.05 -8.33
N LEU A 129 -4.69 7.11 -7.53
CA LEU A 129 -4.30 8.46 -7.98
C LEU A 129 -2.80 8.63 -8.23
N ASP A 130 -1.96 7.70 -7.78
CA ASP A 130 -0.54 7.68 -8.12
C ASP A 130 -0.33 7.16 -9.55
N ARG A 131 -0.03 8.08 -10.47
CA ARG A 131 0.25 7.78 -11.89
C ARG A 131 1.41 6.80 -12.08
N GLU A 132 2.38 6.80 -11.16
CA GLU A 132 3.56 5.95 -11.27
C GLU A 132 3.32 4.53 -10.73
N ALA A 133 2.32 4.35 -9.86
CA ALA A 133 2.04 3.07 -9.21
C ALA A 133 1.69 1.98 -10.24
N ASP A 134 2.45 0.88 -10.20
CA ASP A 134 2.24 -0.30 -11.04
C ASP A 134 1.43 -1.40 -10.32
N ALA A 135 1.59 -1.48 -9.00
CA ALA A 135 0.90 -2.45 -8.17
C ALA A 135 0.56 -1.90 -6.79
N PHE A 136 -0.54 -2.36 -6.22
CA PHE A 136 -0.93 -2.16 -4.84
C PHE A 136 -0.86 -3.52 -4.12
N TYR A 137 -0.01 -3.62 -3.10
CA TYR A 137 0.15 -4.81 -2.30
C TYR A 137 -0.65 -4.70 -1.00
N THR A 138 -1.50 -5.69 -0.75
CA THR A 138 -2.30 -5.82 0.48
C THR A 138 -2.41 -7.29 0.88
N THR A 139 -2.68 -7.56 2.16
CA THR A 139 -3.08 -8.90 2.63
C THR A 139 -4.60 -9.06 2.75
N ASP A 140 -5.38 -8.00 2.50
CA ASP A 140 -6.84 -8.04 2.62
C ASP A 140 -7.47 -8.90 1.51
N LYS A 141 -8.09 -10.01 1.93
CA LYS A 141 -8.72 -10.98 1.03
C LYS A 141 -9.91 -10.39 0.28
N ASN A 142 -10.64 -9.45 0.87
CA ASN A 142 -11.81 -8.84 0.22
C ASN A 142 -11.36 -8.00 -0.98
N ILE A 143 -10.38 -7.12 -0.77
CA ILE A 143 -9.75 -6.36 -1.87
C ILE A 143 -9.11 -7.29 -2.90
N LEU A 144 -8.40 -8.34 -2.45
CA LEU A 144 -7.71 -9.29 -3.34
C LEU A 144 -8.67 -10.12 -4.20
N MET A 145 -9.87 -10.45 -3.72
CA MET A 145 -10.81 -11.31 -4.43
C MET A 145 -11.85 -10.52 -5.23
N SER A 146 -12.07 -9.23 -4.92
CA SER A 146 -13.08 -8.40 -5.57
C SER A 146 -12.72 -8.07 -7.02
N LYS A 147 -13.28 -8.83 -7.98
CA LYS A 147 -13.12 -8.55 -9.42
C LYS A 147 -13.73 -7.19 -9.79
N LYS A 148 -14.92 -6.90 -9.26
CA LYS A 148 -15.64 -5.64 -9.48
C LYS A 148 -14.78 -4.42 -9.09
N LEU A 149 -14.13 -4.49 -7.92
CA LEU A 149 -13.21 -3.45 -7.46
C LEU A 149 -12.01 -3.29 -8.41
N LYS A 150 -11.38 -4.39 -8.83
CA LYS A 150 -10.24 -4.35 -9.77
C LYS A 150 -10.59 -3.74 -11.13
N ASP A 151 -11.77 -4.06 -11.65
CA ASP A 151 -12.24 -3.53 -12.93
C ASP A 151 -12.48 -2.02 -12.81
N ALA A 152 -13.14 -1.59 -11.74
CA ALA A 152 -13.39 -0.18 -11.45
C ALA A 152 -12.10 0.63 -11.20
N ILE A 153 -11.13 0.07 -10.49
CA ILE A 153 -9.80 0.68 -10.28
C ILE A 153 -9.15 1.02 -11.62
N ASN A 154 -9.16 0.06 -12.55
CA ASN A 154 -8.54 0.25 -13.85
C ASN A 154 -9.36 1.18 -14.75
N GLU A 155 -10.68 1.20 -14.60
CA GLU A 155 -11.54 2.20 -15.24
C GLU A 155 -11.22 3.62 -14.76
N MET A 156 -11.16 3.84 -13.44
CA MET A 156 -10.81 5.15 -12.85
C MET A 156 -9.42 5.65 -13.30
N ARG A 157 -8.47 4.74 -13.54
CA ARG A 157 -7.15 5.08 -14.10
C ARG A 157 -7.19 5.38 -15.59
N ARG A 158 -8.03 4.67 -16.37
CA ARG A 158 -8.25 4.96 -17.80
C ARG A 158 -8.92 6.32 -18.01
N GLU A 159 -9.95 6.64 -17.22
CA GLU A 159 -10.63 7.95 -17.21
C GLU A 159 -9.64 9.10 -17.03
N ARG A 160 -8.55 8.86 -16.28
CA ARG A 160 -7.49 9.83 -15.98
C ARG A 160 -6.30 9.77 -16.95
N CYS A 161 -6.42 9.04 -18.06
CA CYS A 161 -5.36 8.86 -19.05
C CYS A 161 -4.05 8.30 -18.46
N PHE A 162 -4.14 7.47 -17.41
CA PHE A 162 -2.97 6.78 -16.89
C PHE A 162 -2.64 5.59 -17.80
N ASN A 163 -1.43 5.60 -18.35
CA ASN A 163 -0.98 4.58 -19.33
C ASN A 163 -0.87 3.16 -18.74
N LYS A 164 -0.96 3.01 -17.42
CA LYS A 164 -0.82 1.74 -16.71
C LYS A 164 -1.99 1.51 -15.76
N GLY A 165 -2.56 0.32 -15.84
CA GLY A 165 -3.47 -0.19 -14.81
C GLY A 165 -2.75 -0.43 -13.48
N LEU A 166 -3.50 -0.44 -12.38
CA LEU A 166 -2.99 -0.73 -11.04
C LEU A 166 -3.26 -2.21 -10.72
N LYS A 167 -2.19 -2.99 -10.56
CA LYS A 167 -2.30 -4.42 -10.24
C LYS A 167 -2.50 -4.61 -8.73
N ILE A 168 -3.63 -5.15 -8.32
CA ILE A 168 -3.84 -5.56 -6.92
C ILE A 168 -3.16 -6.90 -6.70
N LYS A 169 -2.16 -6.93 -5.81
CA LYS A 169 -1.31 -8.11 -5.59
C LYS A 169 -1.33 -8.57 -4.14
N PRO A 170 -1.40 -9.89 -3.91
CA PRO A 170 -1.19 -10.46 -2.59
C PRO A 170 0.31 -10.45 -2.22
N LEU A 171 0.57 -10.67 -0.94
CA LEU A 171 1.89 -11.04 -0.44
C LEU A 171 2.07 -12.58 -0.58
N GLN A 172 3.11 -13.03 -1.32
CA GLN A 172 3.37 -14.45 -1.66
C GLN A 172 4.87 -14.80 -1.57
#